data_AF-R8AVX9-F1
#
_entry.id   AF-R8AVX9-F1
#
_cell.length_a   1.000
_cell.length_b   1.000
_cell.length_c   1.000
_cell.angle_alpha   90.00
_cell.angle_beta   90.00
_cell.angle_gamma   90.00
#
_symmetry.space_group_name_H-M   'P 1'
#
loop_
_entity.id
_entity.type
_entity.pdbx_description
1 polymer ?
#
loop_
_entity_poly.entity_id
_entity_poly.type
_entity_poly.pdbx_seq_one_letter_code
_entity_poly.pdbx_strand_id
1 'polypeptide(L)'
;MKIFLAVLSFVIVTPVYAYSENAINQIIALDKPYAITHINSYNIDCVWTKDSEGRLYSEAMGPDGPGLCWDEKSVAQVELLEKEKKLIWHTPPNFDYEYGDKDKCYYRVDKKGGFVDFRLGDNATEIDANECKKQSSKDKALSLATKVERKVEIGGYVATKRNIHGSVALACYTGSLDSDGVLVSKKEQKRRYQQLLALYEGDDVNAKRIMNAFNFARTNLSDKYPLDTRGKYRVSICDQMVIAGEL
;
A
#
# COMPACT_ATOMS: atom_id res chain seq x y z
N MET A 1 45.29 5.45 -41.18
CA MET A 1 44.69 6.01 -39.93
C MET A 1 43.19 5.73 -39.96
N LYS A 2 42.68 4.90 -39.03
CA LYS A 2 41.24 4.64 -38.87
C LYS A 2 40.71 5.57 -37.77
N ILE A 3 39.82 6.48 -38.13
CA ILE A 3 39.11 7.35 -37.19
C ILE A 3 37.93 6.54 -36.67
N PHE A 4 37.99 6.16 -35.39
CA PHE A 4 36.84 5.61 -34.68
C PHE A 4 35.93 6.79 -34.27
N LEU A 5 34.77 6.91 -34.92
CA LEU A 5 33.68 7.72 -34.39
C LEU A 5 33.03 6.93 -33.25
N ALA A 6 33.33 7.34 -32.02
CA ALA A 6 32.59 6.92 -30.84
C ALA A 6 31.18 7.55 -30.91
N VAL A 7 30.17 6.73 -31.18
CA VAL A 7 28.77 7.14 -31.05
C VAL A 7 28.46 7.26 -29.55
N LEU A 8 28.39 8.50 -29.07
CA LEU A 8 27.97 8.83 -27.72
C LEU A 8 26.47 8.51 -27.61
N SER A 9 26.13 7.35 -27.03
CA SER A 9 24.74 7.05 -26.65
C SER A 9 24.35 7.94 -25.48
N PHE A 10 23.73 9.08 -25.78
CA PHE A 10 23.01 9.87 -24.78
C PHE A 10 21.87 9.00 -24.22
N VAL A 11 21.99 8.59 -22.97
CA VAL A 11 20.85 8.09 -22.19
C VAL A 11 19.97 9.31 -21.91
N ILE A 12 18.97 9.51 -22.77
CA ILE A 12 17.90 10.46 -22.50
C ILE A 12 17.09 9.87 -21.35
N VAL A 13 17.32 10.36 -20.13
CA VAL A 13 16.40 10.17 -19.02
C VAL A 13 15.20 11.07 -19.32
N THR A 14 14.18 10.52 -19.97
CA THR A 14 12.92 11.22 -20.16
C THR A 14 12.25 11.40 -18.78
N PRO A 15 11.77 12.61 -18.46
CA PRO A 15 10.94 12.80 -17.28
C PRO A 15 9.64 12.01 -17.44
N VAL A 16 9.15 11.50 -16.31
CA VAL A 16 7.90 10.74 -16.10
C VAL A 16 6.87 10.97 -17.22
N TYR A 17 6.69 9.93 -18.04
CA TYR A 17 5.64 9.88 -19.05
C TYR A 17 4.27 10.13 -18.38
N ALA A 18 3.47 11.03 -18.94
CA ALA A 18 2.06 11.08 -18.64
C ALA A 18 1.44 9.77 -19.16
N TYR A 19 1.23 8.80 -18.27
CA TYR A 19 0.57 7.55 -18.61
C TYR A 19 -0.82 7.84 -19.18
N SER A 20 -1.28 6.99 -20.11
CA SER A 20 -2.67 7.02 -20.55
C SER A 20 -3.63 6.89 -19.37
N GLU A 21 -4.81 7.54 -19.44
CA GLU A 21 -5.81 7.49 -18.35
C GLU A 21 -6.19 6.04 -17.99
N ASN A 22 -6.24 5.17 -19.00
CA ASN A 22 -6.52 3.75 -18.83
C ASN A 22 -5.43 3.03 -18.03
N ALA A 23 -4.15 3.24 -18.37
CA ALA A 23 -3.05 2.69 -17.59
C ALA A 23 -3.05 3.24 -16.16
N ILE A 24 -3.36 4.53 -15.96
CA ILE A 24 -3.53 5.10 -14.61
C ILE A 24 -4.62 4.33 -13.84
N ASN A 25 -5.79 4.15 -14.44
CA ASN A 25 -6.92 3.44 -13.80
C ASN A 25 -6.59 1.98 -13.45
N GLN A 26 -5.78 1.30 -14.27
CA GLN A 26 -5.28 -0.04 -13.95
C GLN A 26 -4.30 0.03 -12.77
N ILE A 27 -3.29 0.90 -12.83
CA ILE A 27 -2.21 1.00 -11.84
C ILE A 27 -2.73 1.34 -10.45
N ILE A 28 -3.69 2.27 -10.33
CA ILE A 28 -4.25 2.66 -9.02
C ILE A 28 -4.96 1.51 -8.29
N ALA A 29 -5.33 0.45 -9.00
CA ALA A 29 -5.96 -0.74 -8.44
C ALA A 29 -4.97 -1.85 -8.08
N LEU A 30 -3.69 -1.73 -8.44
CA LEU A 30 -2.69 -2.78 -8.23
C LEU A 30 -2.13 -2.79 -6.82
N ASP A 31 -1.99 -4.00 -6.27
CA ASP A 31 -1.31 -4.30 -5.00
C ASP A 31 0.03 -5.04 -5.19
N LYS A 32 0.45 -5.22 -6.46
CA LYS A 32 1.65 -5.95 -6.87
C LYS A 32 2.52 -5.12 -7.82
N PRO A 33 3.82 -5.46 -7.95
CA PRO A 33 4.71 -4.77 -8.87
C PRO A 33 4.21 -4.82 -10.31
N TYR A 34 4.47 -3.75 -11.05
CA TYR A 34 4.03 -3.62 -12.44
C TYR A 34 5.12 -3.06 -13.35
N ALA A 35 5.02 -3.35 -14.64
CA ALA A 35 5.83 -2.75 -15.70
C ALA A 35 4.91 -2.16 -16.76
N ILE A 36 5.44 -1.27 -17.59
CA ILE A 36 4.66 -0.63 -18.67
C ILE A 36 5.41 -0.77 -19.98
N THR A 37 4.69 -1.10 -21.04
CA THR A 37 5.16 -0.98 -22.42
C THR A 37 4.24 -0.05 -23.20
N HIS A 38 4.80 0.72 -24.12
CA HIS A 38 4.04 1.65 -24.95
C HIS A 38 3.92 1.16 -26.40
N ILE A 39 2.71 1.08 -26.93
CA ILE A 39 2.43 0.73 -28.33
C ILE A 39 2.24 2.01 -29.14
N ASN A 40 3.32 2.49 -29.75
CA ASN A 40 3.39 3.77 -30.48
C ASN A 40 2.27 3.95 -31.52
N SER A 41 1.91 2.90 -32.27
CA SER A 41 0.94 2.99 -33.38
C SER A 41 -0.48 3.30 -32.92
N TYR A 42 -0.79 3.02 -31.65
CA TYR A 42 -2.12 3.24 -31.07
C TYR A 42 -2.08 4.22 -29.90
N ASN A 43 -0.89 4.70 -29.51
CA ASN A 43 -0.69 5.55 -28.34
C ASN A 43 -1.31 4.95 -27.07
N ILE A 44 -1.09 3.65 -26.84
CA ILE A 44 -1.63 2.88 -25.72
C ILE A 44 -0.48 2.41 -24.84
N ASP A 45 -0.65 2.57 -23.53
CA ASP A 45 0.20 1.96 -22.52
C ASP A 45 -0.40 0.64 -22.03
N CYS A 46 0.37 -0.43 -22.12
CA CYS A 46 0.00 -1.73 -21.58
C CYS A 46 0.69 -1.93 -20.23
N VAL A 47 -0.10 -2.16 -19.20
CA VAL A 47 0.37 -2.45 -17.84
C VAL A 47 0.50 -3.96 -17.68
N TRP A 48 1.67 -4.39 -17.24
CA TRP A 48 2.03 -5.79 -17.08
C TRP A 48 2.35 -6.09 -15.63
N THR A 49 1.87 -7.22 -15.13
CA THR A 49 2.21 -7.75 -13.82
C THR A 49 2.71 -9.18 -13.95
N LYS A 50 3.13 -9.76 -12.82
CA LYS A 50 3.37 -11.20 -12.73
C LYS A 50 2.27 -11.87 -11.94
N ASP A 51 1.83 -13.02 -12.42
CA ASP A 51 0.95 -13.90 -11.65
C ASP A 51 1.72 -14.63 -10.53
N SER A 52 1.03 -15.49 -9.79
CA SER A 52 1.63 -16.27 -8.70
C SER A 52 2.71 -17.26 -9.15
N GLU A 53 2.73 -17.63 -10.44
CA GLU A 53 3.75 -18.51 -11.04
C GLU A 53 4.89 -17.71 -11.68
N GLY A 54 4.83 -16.37 -11.64
CA GLY A 54 5.84 -15.47 -12.21
C GLY A 54 5.67 -15.20 -13.71
N ARG A 55 4.55 -15.63 -14.31
CA ARG A 55 4.25 -15.39 -15.74
C ARG A 55 3.76 -13.97 -15.93
N LEU A 56 4.13 -13.37 -17.07
CA LEU A 56 3.66 -12.05 -17.46
C LEU A 56 2.17 -12.07 -17.78
N TYR A 57 1.45 -11.07 -17.29
CA TYR A 57 0.02 -10.89 -17.50
C TYR A 57 -0.30 -9.42 -17.73
N SER A 58 -1.13 -9.12 -18.74
CA SER A 58 -1.60 -7.76 -19.02
C SER A 58 -2.82 -7.44 -18.16
N GLU A 59 -2.78 -6.34 -17.42
CA GLU A 59 -3.88 -5.80 -16.58
C GLU A 59 -4.89 -4.97 -17.37
N ALA A 60 -4.79 -4.96 -18.70
CA ALA A 60 -5.77 -4.32 -19.55
C ALA A 60 -7.20 -4.84 -19.26
N MET A 61 -8.19 -4.02 -19.54
CA MET A 61 -9.61 -4.28 -19.38
C MET A 61 -10.33 -4.02 -20.71
N GLY A 62 -11.57 -4.52 -20.85
CA GLY A 62 -12.37 -4.35 -22.07
C GLY A 62 -12.47 -2.92 -22.65
N PRO A 63 -12.45 -1.84 -21.83
CA PRO A 63 -12.40 -0.46 -22.34
C PRO A 63 -11.09 -0.05 -23.03
N ASP A 64 -10.01 -0.82 -22.92
CA ASP A 64 -8.67 -0.47 -23.40
C ASP A 64 -8.43 -0.76 -24.89
N GLY A 65 -9.52 -0.90 -25.64
CA GLY A 65 -9.51 -1.18 -27.07
C GLY A 65 -9.63 -2.68 -27.37
N PRO A 66 -9.36 -3.10 -28.63
CA PRO A 66 -9.67 -4.44 -29.14
C PRO A 66 -8.74 -5.56 -28.62
N GLY A 67 -8.14 -5.37 -27.44
CA GLY A 67 -7.24 -6.32 -26.83
C GLY A 67 -5.78 -6.25 -27.29
N LEU A 68 -5.33 -5.05 -27.69
CA LEU A 68 -3.98 -4.82 -28.22
C LEU A 68 -2.86 -5.21 -27.23
N CYS A 69 -3.11 -5.11 -25.92
CA CYS A 69 -2.16 -5.55 -24.91
C CYS A 69 -2.07 -7.07 -24.77
N TRP A 70 -3.04 -7.83 -25.29
CA TRP A 70 -2.98 -9.29 -25.37
C TRP A 70 -2.62 -9.82 -26.77
N ASP A 71 -2.40 -8.92 -27.74
CA ASP A 71 -1.94 -9.31 -29.06
C ASP A 71 -0.59 -10.04 -28.98
N GLU A 72 -0.41 -11.05 -29.84
CA GLU A 72 0.80 -11.90 -29.85
C GLU A 72 2.08 -11.07 -29.98
N LYS A 73 2.06 -9.97 -30.76
CA LYS A 73 3.24 -9.10 -30.91
C LYS A 73 3.55 -8.34 -29.63
N SER A 74 2.53 -7.85 -28.94
CA SER A 74 2.67 -7.15 -27.66
C SER A 74 3.21 -8.09 -26.58
N VAL A 75 2.67 -9.31 -26.52
CA VAL A 75 3.13 -10.37 -25.60
C VAL A 75 4.59 -10.76 -25.91
N ALA A 76 4.91 -11.03 -27.18
CA ALA A 76 6.27 -11.38 -27.56
C ALA A 76 7.27 -10.26 -27.28
N GLN A 77 6.86 -9.00 -27.44
CA GLN A 77 7.69 -7.84 -27.12
C GLN A 77 7.99 -7.76 -25.61
N VAL A 78 6.97 -7.86 -24.75
CA VAL A 78 7.17 -7.78 -23.30
C VAL A 78 7.99 -8.96 -22.77
N GLU A 79 7.79 -10.16 -23.32
CA GLU A 79 8.59 -11.34 -22.99
C GLU A 79 10.06 -11.18 -23.38
N LEU A 80 10.33 -10.61 -24.55
CA LEU A 80 11.68 -10.30 -24.98
C LEU A 80 12.34 -9.28 -24.03
N LEU A 81 11.64 -8.21 -23.68
CA LEU A 81 12.14 -7.19 -22.75
C LEU A 81 12.41 -7.77 -21.35
N GLU A 82 11.56 -8.68 -20.87
CA GLU A 82 11.76 -9.37 -19.59
C GLU A 82 13.00 -10.28 -19.65
N LYS A 83 13.14 -11.07 -20.72
CA LYS A 83 14.30 -11.94 -20.93
C LYS A 83 15.60 -11.16 -21.00
N GLU A 84 15.57 -9.98 -21.63
CA GLU A 84 16.71 -9.06 -21.72
C GLU A 84 16.91 -8.19 -20.47
N LYS A 85 16.07 -8.35 -19.43
CA LYS A 85 16.07 -7.54 -18.19
C LYS A 85 15.97 -6.03 -18.44
N LYS A 86 15.22 -5.65 -19.48
CA LYS A 86 14.97 -4.26 -19.86
C LYS A 86 13.63 -3.72 -19.34
N LEU A 87 12.75 -4.58 -18.81
CA LEU A 87 11.54 -4.12 -18.14
C LEU A 87 11.88 -3.43 -16.82
N ILE A 88 11.34 -2.22 -16.66
CA ILE A 88 11.42 -1.47 -15.41
C ILE A 88 10.19 -1.86 -14.58
N TRP A 89 10.45 -2.47 -13.43
CA TRP A 89 9.42 -2.87 -12.47
C TRP A 89 9.24 -1.78 -11.42
N HIS A 90 8.02 -1.28 -11.31
CA HIS A 90 7.59 -0.29 -10.33
C HIS A 90 6.93 -0.99 -9.14
N THR A 91 7.09 -0.39 -7.95
CA THR A 91 6.30 -0.79 -6.78
C THR A 91 4.86 -0.32 -6.95
N PRO A 92 3.86 -1.07 -6.45
CA PRO A 92 2.46 -0.64 -6.50
C PRO A 92 2.27 0.71 -5.80
N PRO A 93 1.26 1.51 -6.21
CA PRO A 93 0.99 2.79 -5.57
C PRO A 93 0.70 2.64 -4.08
N ASN A 94 1.23 3.56 -3.28
CA ASN A 94 0.96 3.63 -1.85
C ASN A 94 0.18 4.90 -1.50
N PHE A 95 -1.12 4.74 -1.31
CA PHE A 95 -2.02 5.86 -1.00
C PHE A 95 -2.07 6.17 0.50
N ASP A 96 -0.98 6.76 1.02
CA ASP A 96 -0.86 7.17 2.42
C ASP A 96 -1.16 8.65 2.68
N TYR A 97 -1.67 9.37 1.67
CA TYR A 97 -2.18 10.74 1.81
C TYR A 97 -3.64 10.83 1.38
N GLU A 98 -4.37 11.77 1.99
CA GLU A 98 -5.76 12.07 1.66
C GLU A 98 -6.01 13.58 1.49
N TYR A 99 -6.96 13.91 0.64
CA TYR A 99 -7.47 15.27 0.41
C TYR A 99 -8.97 15.23 0.11
N GLY A 100 -9.71 16.30 0.43
CA GLY A 100 -11.14 16.43 0.12
C GLY A 100 -12.06 16.07 1.29
N ASP A 101 -13.35 15.95 0.96
CA ASP A 101 -14.45 15.73 1.90
C ASP A 101 -15.00 14.32 1.72
N LYS A 102 -14.90 13.48 2.76
CA LYS A 102 -15.31 12.07 2.69
C LYS A 102 -16.82 11.89 2.50
N ASP A 103 -17.64 12.89 2.82
CA ASP A 103 -19.08 12.82 2.61
C ASP A 103 -19.46 13.17 1.17
N LYS A 104 -18.58 13.87 0.43
CA LYS A 104 -18.79 14.30 -0.97
C LYS A 104 -17.81 13.61 -1.92
N CYS A 105 -16.60 14.13 -2.00
CA CYS A 105 -15.55 13.51 -2.76
C CYS A 105 -14.21 13.66 -2.05
N TYR A 106 -13.44 12.58 -2.08
CA TYR A 106 -12.12 12.56 -1.49
C TYR A 106 -11.14 11.84 -2.41
N TYR A 107 -9.86 12.09 -2.15
CA TYR A 107 -8.77 11.62 -2.96
C TYR A 107 -7.80 10.88 -2.07
N ARG A 108 -7.46 9.67 -2.48
CA ARG A 108 -6.33 8.90 -1.98
C ARG A 108 -5.14 9.23 -2.86
N VAL A 109 -4.02 9.61 -2.26
CA VAL A 109 -2.87 10.16 -2.99
C VAL A 109 -1.59 9.40 -2.65
N ASP A 110 -0.90 8.94 -3.70
CA ASP A 110 0.49 8.51 -3.64
C ASP A 110 1.36 9.66 -4.15
N LYS A 111 1.95 10.43 -3.23
CA LYS A 111 2.79 11.58 -3.59
C LYS A 111 4.10 11.16 -4.27
N LYS A 112 4.61 9.95 -4.03
CA LYS A 112 5.87 9.48 -4.60
C LYS A 112 5.66 9.01 -6.04
N GLY A 113 4.61 8.24 -6.28
CA GLY A 113 4.23 7.76 -7.60
C GLY A 113 3.50 8.79 -8.46
N GLY A 114 2.96 9.85 -7.84
CA GLY A 114 2.15 10.86 -8.54
C GLY A 114 0.73 10.41 -8.84
N PHE A 115 0.25 9.34 -8.19
CA PHE A 115 -1.07 8.77 -8.44
C PHE A 115 -2.14 9.38 -7.54
N VAL A 116 -3.32 9.61 -8.12
CA VAL A 116 -4.50 10.15 -7.44
C VAL A 116 -5.69 9.24 -7.72
N ASP A 117 -6.17 8.56 -6.68
CA ASP A 117 -7.35 7.71 -6.68
C ASP A 117 -8.53 8.51 -6.10
N PHE A 118 -9.43 8.93 -6.98
CA PHE A 118 -10.63 9.68 -6.60
C PHE A 118 -11.75 8.73 -6.16
N ARG A 119 -12.45 9.11 -5.09
CA ARG A 119 -13.56 8.37 -4.50
C ARG A 119 -14.74 9.30 -4.22
N LEU A 120 -15.94 8.75 -4.40
CA LEU A 120 -17.19 9.39 -4.03
C LEU A 120 -17.59 8.96 -2.63
N GLY A 121 -18.04 9.94 -1.84
CA GLY A 121 -18.72 9.72 -0.57
C GLY A 121 -20.20 9.41 -0.77
N ASP A 122 -20.86 8.95 0.29
CA ASP A 122 -22.25 8.51 0.22
C ASP A 122 -23.25 9.64 -0.11
N ASN A 123 -22.89 10.90 0.15
CA ASN A 123 -23.74 12.07 -0.11
C ASN A 123 -23.31 12.87 -1.35
N ALA A 124 -22.50 12.27 -2.23
CA ALA A 124 -22.00 12.97 -3.42
C ALA A 124 -23.09 13.18 -4.47
N THR A 125 -23.19 14.39 -5.01
CA THR A 125 -24.02 14.67 -6.18
C THR A 125 -23.27 14.41 -7.49
N GLU A 126 -23.99 14.37 -8.61
CA GLU A 126 -23.38 14.29 -9.94
C GLU A 126 -22.49 15.51 -10.24
N ILE A 127 -22.85 16.69 -9.72
CA ILE A 127 -22.05 17.90 -9.85
C ILE A 127 -20.72 17.75 -9.10
N ASP A 128 -20.76 17.24 -7.85
CA ASP A 128 -19.56 16.94 -7.08
C ASP A 128 -18.69 15.92 -7.84
N ALA A 129 -19.30 14.84 -8.35
CA ALA A 129 -18.57 13.82 -9.11
C ALA A 129 -17.87 14.40 -10.35
N ASN A 130 -18.54 15.25 -11.11
CA ASN A 130 -17.99 15.86 -12.31
C ASN A 130 -16.89 16.88 -11.99
N GLU A 131 -17.03 17.66 -10.93
CA GLU A 131 -15.98 18.57 -10.48
C GLU A 131 -14.74 17.81 -9.99
N CYS A 132 -14.95 16.74 -9.25
CA CYS A 132 -13.86 16.01 -8.63
C CYS A 132 -13.08 15.12 -9.63
N LYS A 133 -13.69 14.75 -10.76
CA LYS A 133 -13.02 14.06 -11.88
C LYS A 133 -12.07 14.96 -12.67
N LYS A 134 -12.22 16.29 -12.61
CA LYS A 134 -11.38 17.23 -13.38
C LYS A 134 -9.91 17.07 -13.02
N GLN A 135 -9.04 17.19 -14.03
CA GLN A 135 -7.59 17.11 -13.83
C GLN A 135 -7.09 18.16 -12.83
N SER A 136 -7.60 19.39 -12.90
CA SER A 136 -7.26 20.46 -11.95
C SER A 136 -7.56 20.09 -10.49
N SER A 137 -8.62 19.33 -10.24
CA SER A 137 -8.98 18.85 -8.91
C SER A 137 -8.02 17.75 -8.43
N LYS A 138 -7.61 16.85 -9.34
CA LYS A 138 -6.60 15.82 -9.07
C LYS A 138 -5.23 16.43 -8.79
N ASP A 139 -4.81 17.44 -9.56
CA ASP A 139 -3.54 18.14 -9.36
C ASP A 139 -3.52 18.90 -8.01
N LYS A 140 -4.66 19.52 -7.66
CA LYS A 140 -4.87 20.13 -6.35
C LYS A 140 -4.78 19.10 -5.23
N ALA A 141 -5.39 17.92 -5.39
CA ALA A 141 -5.29 16.85 -4.42
C ALA A 141 -3.85 16.37 -4.25
N LEU A 142 -3.12 16.15 -5.36
CA LEU A 142 -1.72 15.71 -5.32
C LEU A 142 -0.82 16.69 -4.53
N SER A 143 -1.02 17.99 -4.74
CA SER A 143 -0.25 19.03 -4.03
C SER A 143 -0.65 19.14 -2.56
N LEU A 144 -1.95 19.24 -2.26
CA LEU A 144 -2.46 19.59 -0.93
C LEU A 144 -2.76 18.41 0.00
N ALA A 145 -2.70 17.16 -0.49
CA ALA A 145 -3.02 16.01 0.34
C ALA A 145 -2.12 15.92 1.58
N THR A 146 -2.75 15.53 2.68
CA THR A 146 -2.13 15.40 4.00
C THR A 146 -1.94 13.93 4.33
N LYS A 147 -0.88 13.61 5.07
CA LYS A 147 -0.56 12.22 5.38
C LYS A 147 -1.64 11.63 6.28
N VAL A 148 -2.23 10.51 5.87
CA VAL A 148 -3.17 9.77 6.70
C VAL A 148 -2.43 9.25 7.91
N GLU A 149 -2.97 9.53 9.10
CA GLU A 149 -2.43 8.96 10.32
C GLU A 149 -2.62 7.44 10.29
N ARG A 150 -1.51 6.70 10.20
CA ARG A 150 -1.56 5.25 10.32
C ARG A 150 -2.15 4.88 11.69
N LYS A 151 -3.15 4.01 11.67
CA LYS A 151 -3.78 3.46 12.87
C LYS A 151 -3.83 1.94 12.81
N VAL A 152 -3.70 1.29 13.95
CA VAL A 152 -3.96 -0.14 14.15
C VAL A 152 -5.15 -0.27 15.07
N GLU A 153 -6.18 -0.95 14.62
CA GLU A 153 -7.42 -1.15 15.37
C GLU A 153 -7.66 -2.64 15.62
N ILE A 154 -7.83 -3.00 16.89
CA ILE A 154 -8.06 -4.38 17.30
C ILE A 154 -9.23 -4.38 18.29
N GLY A 155 -10.38 -4.85 17.80
CA GLY A 155 -11.64 -4.96 18.54
C GLY A 155 -12.04 -3.71 19.33
N GLY A 156 -11.90 -2.55 18.68
CA GLY A 156 -12.31 -1.24 19.19
C GLY A 156 -11.20 -0.43 19.86
N TYR A 157 -10.04 -1.03 20.14
CA TYR A 157 -8.87 -0.30 20.64
C TYR A 157 -8.04 0.23 19.48
N VAL A 158 -7.75 1.53 19.50
CA VAL A 158 -7.02 2.24 18.43
C VAL A 158 -5.63 2.63 18.92
N ALA A 159 -4.61 2.16 18.22
CA ALA A 159 -3.23 2.59 18.33
C ALA A 159 -2.87 3.50 17.16
N THR A 160 -2.24 4.64 17.46
CA THR A 160 -1.63 5.51 16.44
C THR A 160 -0.23 5.90 16.93
N LYS A 161 0.59 6.50 16.05
CA LYS A 161 1.93 6.98 16.44
C LYS A 161 1.88 7.94 17.64
N ARG A 162 0.80 8.72 17.78
CA ARG A 162 0.60 9.67 18.89
C ARG A 162 0.12 9.01 20.19
N ASN A 163 -0.36 7.77 20.12
CA ASN A 163 -0.87 7.01 21.26
C ASN A 163 0.03 5.79 21.56
N ILE A 164 1.21 6.06 22.13
CA ILE A 164 2.12 4.98 22.55
C ILE A 164 1.49 4.03 23.56
N HIS A 165 0.66 4.55 24.46
CA HIS A 165 -0.04 3.75 25.46
C HIS A 165 -0.91 2.67 24.79
N GLY A 166 -1.78 3.07 23.87
CA GLY A 166 -2.62 2.14 23.12
C GLY A 166 -1.80 1.13 22.31
N SER A 167 -0.68 1.57 21.72
CA SER A 167 0.22 0.67 21.00
C SER A 167 0.86 -0.38 21.90
N VAL A 168 1.32 0.00 23.10
CA VAL A 168 1.90 -0.93 24.10
C VAL A 168 0.84 -1.91 24.60
N ALA A 169 -0.36 -1.43 24.91
CA ALA A 169 -1.47 -2.29 25.34
C ALA A 169 -1.86 -3.31 24.24
N LEU A 170 -1.96 -2.88 22.98
CA LEU A 170 -2.22 -3.77 21.84
C LEU A 170 -1.07 -4.74 21.56
N ALA A 171 0.17 -4.34 21.79
CA ALA A 171 1.33 -5.22 21.65
C ALA A 171 1.32 -6.32 22.71
N CYS A 172 1.06 -5.96 23.97
CA CYS A 172 0.85 -6.92 25.06
C CYS A 172 -0.31 -7.87 24.73
N TYR A 173 -1.47 -7.36 24.30
CA TYR A 173 -2.59 -8.20 23.92
C TYR A 173 -2.20 -9.18 22.81
N THR A 174 -1.59 -8.69 21.74
CA THR A 174 -1.14 -9.50 20.60
C THR A 174 -0.14 -10.57 21.04
N GLY A 175 0.77 -10.25 21.96
CA GLY A 175 1.73 -11.19 22.55
C GLY A 175 1.07 -12.25 23.43
N SER A 176 0.02 -11.88 24.17
CA SER A 176 -0.70 -12.79 25.07
C SER A 176 -1.50 -13.88 24.33
N LEU A 177 -1.79 -13.70 23.04
CA LEU A 177 -2.63 -14.64 22.28
C LEU A 177 -2.10 -16.07 22.33
N ASP A 178 -3.04 -17.01 22.23
CA ASP A 178 -2.88 -18.45 22.38
C ASP A 178 -1.61 -19.00 21.73
N SER A 179 -0.90 -19.83 22.51
CA SER A 179 0.38 -20.40 22.08
C SER A 179 0.21 -21.42 20.94
N ASP A 180 -0.94 -22.08 20.84
CA ASP A 180 -1.30 -23.05 19.80
C ASP A 180 -1.88 -22.41 18.52
N GLY A 181 -2.41 -21.20 18.60
CA GLY A 181 -2.91 -20.41 17.46
C GLY A 181 -4.25 -20.90 16.90
N VAL A 182 -5.05 -21.57 17.73
CA VAL A 182 -6.38 -22.10 17.39
C VAL A 182 -7.38 -20.98 17.10
N LEU A 183 -7.34 -19.88 17.84
CA LEU A 183 -8.27 -18.75 17.66
C LEU A 183 -7.66 -17.63 16.82
N VAL A 184 -6.38 -17.33 17.02
CA VAL A 184 -5.64 -16.40 16.18
C VAL A 184 -4.40 -17.10 15.65
N SER A 185 -4.39 -17.36 14.34
CA SER A 185 -3.23 -17.99 13.70
C SER A 185 -1.93 -17.24 13.98
N LYS A 186 -0.80 -17.95 14.08
CA LYS A 186 0.53 -17.33 14.23
C LYS A 186 0.85 -16.33 13.13
N LYS A 187 0.33 -16.56 11.92
CA LYS A 187 0.44 -15.61 10.79
C LYS A 187 -0.26 -14.29 11.11
N GLU A 188 -1.48 -14.35 11.63
CA GLU A 188 -2.25 -13.17 12.02
C GLU A 188 -1.63 -12.45 13.23
N GLN A 189 -1.15 -13.19 14.24
CA GLN A 189 -0.41 -12.62 15.37
C GLN A 189 0.83 -11.84 14.90
N LYS A 190 1.63 -12.44 14.01
CA LYS A 190 2.81 -11.79 13.42
C LYS A 190 2.42 -10.56 12.61
N ARG A 191 1.35 -10.63 11.82
CA ARG A 191 0.83 -9.50 11.03
C ARG A 191 0.45 -8.32 11.93
N ARG A 192 -0.33 -8.56 12.98
CA ARG A 192 -0.73 -7.52 13.96
C ARG A 192 0.47 -6.87 14.63
N TYR A 193 1.44 -7.68 15.08
CA TYR A 193 2.66 -7.18 15.70
C TYR A 193 3.48 -6.31 14.73
N GLN A 194 3.64 -6.73 13.47
CA GLN A 194 4.32 -5.95 12.45
C GLN A 194 3.61 -4.62 12.15
N GLN A 195 2.26 -4.62 12.14
CA GLN A 195 1.49 -3.39 11.96
C GLN A 195 1.72 -2.38 13.09
N LEU A 196 1.81 -2.85 14.34
CA LEU A 196 2.12 -1.99 15.49
C LEU A 196 3.54 -1.40 15.40
N LEU A 197 4.53 -2.21 15.02
CA LEU A 197 5.90 -1.72 14.80
C LEU A 197 5.98 -0.69 13.67
N ALA A 198 5.22 -0.90 12.58
CA ALA A 198 5.19 0.02 11.44
C ALA A 198 4.62 1.41 11.75
N LEU A 199 3.95 1.60 12.91
CA LEU A 199 3.56 2.93 13.40
C LEU A 199 4.77 3.76 13.87
N TYR A 200 5.86 3.10 14.27
CA TYR A 200 7.05 3.68 14.88
C TYR A 200 8.30 3.51 14.02
N GLU A 201 8.13 3.39 12.70
CA GLU A 201 9.25 3.40 11.76
C GLU A 201 10.08 4.69 11.92
N GLY A 202 11.38 4.52 12.22
CA GLY A 202 12.30 5.63 12.55
C GLY A 202 12.23 6.13 14.00
N ASP A 203 11.49 5.46 14.88
CA ASP A 203 11.39 5.75 16.32
C ASP A 203 11.76 4.49 17.13
N ASP A 204 13.07 4.25 17.25
CA ASP A 204 13.63 3.05 17.87
C ASP A 204 13.25 2.92 19.36
N VAL A 205 13.07 4.04 20.05
CA VAL A 205 12.71 4.06 21.48
C VAL A 205 11.31 3.48 21.66
N ASN A 206 10.33 3.99 20.92
CA ASN A 206 8.97 3.49 21.04
C ASN A 206 8.81 2.11 20.41
N ALA A 207 9.49 1.82 19.30
CA ALA A 207 9.52 0.47 18.72
C ALA A 207 10.04 -0.57 19.73
N LYS A 208 11.05 -0.23 20.54
CA LYS A 208 11.55 -1.10 21.60
C LYS A 208 10.51 -1.33 22.71
N ARG A 209 9.73 -0.31 23.08
CA ARG A 209 8.63 -0.47 24.06
C ARG A 209 7.56 -1.44 23.55
N ILE A 210 7.17 -1.32 22.27
CA ILE A 210 6.24 -2.25 21.62
C ILE A 210 6.78 -3.68 21.65
N MET A 211 8.05 -3.87 21.30
CA MET A 211 8.71 -5.17 21.32
C MET A 211 8.76 -5.77 22.73
N ASN A 212 9.11 -4.98 23.74
CA ASN A 212 9.19 -5.44 25.13
C ASN A 212 7.83 -5.91 25.63
N ALA A 213 6.77 -5.13 25.43
CA ALA A 213 5.42 -5.50 25.86
C ALA A 213 4.91 -6.76 25.15
N PHE A 214 5.15 -6.89 23.85
CA PHE A 214 4.82 -8.10 23.10
C PHE A 214 5.55 -9.34 23.66
N ASN A 215 6.86 -9.25 23.86
CA ASN A 215 7.67 -10.36 24.36
C ASN A 215 7.31 -10.73 25.81
N PHE A 216 7.12 -9.73 26.66
CA PHE A 216 6.68 -9.92 28.03
C PHE A 216 5.36 -10.70 28.05
N ALA A 217 4.36 -10.26 27.29
CA ALA A 217 3.06 -10.91 27.28
C ALA A 217 3.11 -12.32 26.68
N ARG A 218 3.93 -12.52 25.66
CA ARG A 218 4.14 -13.84 25.06
C ARG A 218 4.74 -14.84 26.04
N THR A 219 5.67 -14.41 26.89
CA THR A 219 6.28 -15.29 27.88
C THR A 219 5.41 -15.46 29.11
N ASN A 220 4.76 -14.39 29.57
CA ASN A 220 4.15 -14.34 30.89
C ASN A 220 2.63 -14.42 30.89
N LEU A 221 1.94 -14.12 29.80
CA LEU A 221 0.48 -13.99 29.77
C LEU A 221 -0.19 -14.96 28.77
N SER A 222 0.59 -15.58 27.89
CA SER A 222 0.11 -16.66 27.02
C SER A 222 -0.64 -17.70 27.84
N ASP A 223 -1.83 -18.06 27.39
CA ASP A 223 -2.69 -19.09 27.97
C ASP A 223 -3.16 -18.81 29.43
N LYS A 224 -2.84 -17.65 30.03
CA LYS A 224 -3.20 -17.31 31.43
C LYS A 224 -4.59 -16.70 31.60
N TYR A 225 -5.12 -16.04 30.58
CA TYR A 225 -6.42 -15.37 30.63
C TYR A 225 -7.40 -16.01 29.64
N PRO A 226 -8.73 -15.85 29.79
CA PRO A 226 -9.67 -16.24 28.74
C PRO A 226 -9.32 -15.57 27.41
N LEU A 227 -9.30 -16.34 26.33
CA LEU A 227 -9.05 -15.82 24.99
C LEU A 227 -10.26 -15.00 24.54
N ASP A 228 -10.01 -13.76 24.14
CA ASP A 228 -11.01 -12.89 23.51
C ASP A 228 -10.45 -12.44 22.17
N THR A 229 -11.06 -12.89 21.07
CA THR A 229 -10.62 -12.62 19.70
C THR A 229 -10.70 -11.14 19.33
N ARG A 230 -11.56 -10.38 20.02
CA ARG A 230 -11.73 -8.93 19.87
C ARG A 230 -11.00 -8.15 20.97
N GLY A 231 -10.25 -8.79 21.85
CA GLY A 231 -9.44 -8.09 22.85
C GLY A 231 -10.21 -7.24 23.86
N LYS A 232 -11.54 -7.34 23.97
CA LYS A 232 -12.32 -6.57 24.95
C LYS A 232 -11.87 -6.81 26.40
N TYR A 233 -11.53 -8.06 26.73
CA TYR A 233 -11.05 -8.43 28.06
C TYR A 233 -9.53 -8.34 28.21
N ARG A 234 -8.77 -8.92 27.28
CA ARG A 234 -7.31 -8.98 27.44
C ARG A 234 -6.59 -7.67 27.15
N VAL A 235 -7.14 -6.82 26.27
CA VAL A 235 -6.55 -5.49 26.08
C VAL A 235 -6.73 -4.64 27.33
N SER A 236 -7.84 -4.76 28.06
CA SER A 236 -8.02 -4.01 29.32
C SER A 236 -7.08 -4.47 30.44
N ILE A 237 -6.75 -5.77 30.52
CA ILE A 237 -5.70 -6.25 31.42
C ILE A 237 -4.36 -5.63 31.04
N CYS A 238 -3.97 -5.73 29.76
CA CYS A 238 -2.72 -5.13 29.29
C CYS A 238 -2.71 -3.61 29.51
N ASP A 239 -3.82 -2.92 29.30
CA ASP A 239 -3.99 -1.48 29.55
C ASP A 239 -3.74 -1.15 31.03
N GLN A 240 -4.30 -1.92 31.96
CA GLN A 240 -4.03 -1.78 33.39
C GLN A 240 -2.55 -2.00 33.73
N MET A 241 -1.90 -2.98 33.09
CA MET A 241 -0.46 -3.22 33.27
C MET A 241 0.39 -2.06 32.73
N VAL A 242 -0.01 -1.44 31.61
CA VAL A 242 0.65 -0.21 31.11
C VAL A 242 0.49 0.93 32.11
N ILE A 243 -0.72 1.15 32.64
CA ILE A 243 -1.01 2.18 33.64
C ILE A 243 -0.17 1.95 34.91
N ALA A 244 -0.01 0.68 35.32
CA ALA A 244 0.78 0.30 36.48
C ALA A 244 2.31 0.35 36.26
N GLY A 245 2.77 0.57 35.02
CA GLY A 245 4.20 0.61 34.69
C GLY A 245 4.86 -0.76 34.64
N GLU A 246 4.09 -1.82 34.44
CA GLU A 246 4.57 -3.21 34.39
C GLU A 246 5.08 -3.64 33.00
N LEU A 247 4.91 -2.77 31.98
CA LEU A 247 5.22 -3.01 30.56
C LEU A 247 6.15 -1.98 29.93
#